data_AF-A0A9N9IM57-F1
#
_entry.id   AF-A0A9N9IM57-F1
#
_cell.length_a   1.000
_cell.length_b   1.000
_cell.length_c   1.000
_cell.angle_alpha   90.00
_cell.angle_beta   90.00
_cell.angle_gamma   90.00
#
_symmetry.space_group_name_H-M   'P 1'
#
loop_
_entity.id
_entity.type
_entity.pdbx_description
1 polymer ?
#
loop_
_entity_poly.entity_id
_entity_poly.type
_entity_poly.pdbx_seq_one_letter_code
_entity_poly.pdbx_strand_id
1 'polypeptide(L)'
;MNIIALMPATEAYEVLLRNWGGDDKAYCCVWEEDAQHKFITFIPPNIPNKPSYYYCSGCATFNGMERFRADLRNGILTYQTLDNTTTYWVNFGTDYAWSVLGGYNKDTCFHVYGTEHKAELNEAPYEECEKIRDS
;
A
#
# COMPACT_ATOMS: atom_id res chain seq x y z
N MET A 1 -20.12 -26.12 14.62
CA MET A 1 -19.23 -26.38 13.47
C MET A 1 -19.06 -25.07 12.74
N ASN A 2 -18.02 -24.29 13.06
CA ASN A 2 -17.75 -23.01 12.40
C ASN A 2 -16.93 -23.30 11.15
N ILE A 3 -17.56 -23.18 10.00
CA ILE A 3 -16.83 -23.13 8.73
C ILE A 3 -16.27 -21.71 8.66
N ILE A 4 -15.02 -21.54 9.09
CA ILE A 4 -14.22 -20.40 8.64
C ILE A 4 -14.02 -20.69 7.16
N ALA A 5 -14.72 -19.96 6.29
CA ALA A 5 -14.39 -19.93 4.88
C ALA A 5 -12.99 -19.30 4.78
N LEU A 6 -11.97 -20.16 4.79
CA LEU A 6 -10.68 -19.84 4.19
C LEU A 6 -10.98 -19.67 2.71
N MET A 7 -11.26 -18.43 2.30
CA MET A 7 -11.24 -18.09 0.89
C MET A 7 -9.92 -18.66 0.34
N PRO A 8 -9.93 -19.41 -0.77
CA PRO A 8 -8.67 -19.74 -1.43
C PRO A 8 -7.90 -18.44 -1.67
N ALA A 9 -6.57 -18.50 -1.63
CA ALA A 9 -5.68 -17.39 -1.98
C ALA A 9 -5.80 -17.06 -3.49
N THR A 10 -7.00 -16.76 -3.96
CA THR A 10 -7.30 -16.27 -5.30
C THR A 10 -6.84 -14.83 -5.34
N GLU A 11 -5.54 -14.71 -5.64
CA GLU A 11 -4.86 -13.65 -6.37
C GLU A 11 -5.56 -12.30 -6.24
N ALA A 12 -5.16 -11.51 -5.25
CA ALA A 12 -5.30 -10.07 -5.34
C ALA A 12 -4.04 -9.54 -6.05
N TYR A 13 -4.12 -8.36 -6.67
CA TYR A 13 -2.90 -7.71 -7.14
C TYR A 13 -2.08 -7.26 -5.93
N GLU A 14 -0.78 -7.57 -5.94
CA GLU A 14 0.17 -7.05 -4.96
C GLU A 14 0.61 -5.63 -5.35
N VAL A 15 0.61 -4.74 -4.36
CA VAL A 15 1.16 -3.38 -4.49
C VAL A 15 2.32 -3.25 -3.51
N LEU A 16 3.53 -3.25 -4.06
CA LEU A 16 4.76 -3.12 -3.29
C LEU A 16 5.17 -1.66 -3.19
N LEU A 17 5.52 -1.23 -2.00
CA LEU A 17 5.93 0.15 -1.74
C LEU A 17 7.32 0.12 -1.14
N ARG A 18 8.20 0.95 -1.69
CA ARG A 18 9.52 1.23 -1.12
C ARG A 18 9.59 2.69 -0.76
N ASN A 19 9.95 2.96 0.49
CA ASN A 19 10.11 4.32 0.97
C ASN A 19 11.44 4.91 0.46
N TRP A 20 11.40 6.08 -0.17
CA TRP A 20 12.57 6.83 -0.67
C TRP A 20 12.91 8.05 0.20
N GLY A 21 12.39 8.09 1.42
CA GLY A 21 12.56 9.16 2.39
C GLY A 21 11.41 10.15 2.36
N GLY A 22 11.58 11.21 3.15
CA GLY A 22 10.54 12.18 3.39
C GLY A 22 10.73 12.94 4.69
N ASP A 23 9.69 13.66 5.09
CA ASP A 23 9.62 14.35 6.39
C ASP A 23 9.14 13.38 7.49
N ASP A 24 9.83 13.34 8.62
CA ASP A 24 9.49 12.49 9.77
C ASP A 24 8.32 13.04 10.59
N LYS A 25 7.95 14.31 10.36
CA LYS A 25 6.81 14.97 10.98
C LYS A 25 5.53 14.90 10.16
N ALA A 26 5.63 14.54 8.88
CA ALA A 26 4.48 14.44 7.98
C ALA A 26 3.88 13.03 8.01
N TYR A 27 2.55 12.96 7.87
CA TYR A 27 1.83 11.70 7.75
C TYR A 27 1.48 11.43 6.30
N CYS A 28 1.67 10.19 5.89
CA CYS A 28 1.55 9.73 4.51
C CYS A 28 0.58 8.54 4.44
N CYS A 29 -0.28 8.50 3.45
CA CYS A 29 -1.23 7.40 3.22
C CYS A 29 -1.13 6.90 1.79
N VAL A 30 -1.08 5.58 1.59
CA VAL A 30 -1.15 4.94 0.28
C VAL A 30 -2.31 3.98 0.24
N TRP A 31 -3.19 4.07 -0.75
CA TRP A 31 -4.32 3.16 -0.90
C TRP A 31 -4.72 2.97 -2.36
N GLU A 32 -5.51 1.93 -2.63
CA GLU A 32 -5.97 1.55 -3.95
C GLU A 32 -7.45 1.88 -4.13
N GLU A 33 -7.80 2.42 -5.28
CA GLU A 33 -9.18 2.66 -5.72
C GLU A 33 -9.47 2.06 -7.09
N ASP A 34 -10.73 1.73 -7.36
CA ASP A 34 -11.20 1.38 -8.71
C ASP A 34 -11.46 2.63 -9.59
N ALA A 35 -11.89 2.41 -10.83
CA ALA A 35 -12.19 3.49 -11.79
C ALA A 35 -13.37 4.39 -11.36
N GLN A 36 -14.13 4.00 -10.34
CA GLN A 36 -15.27 4.71 -9.77
C GLN A 36 -14.93 5.33 -8.40
N HIS A 37 -13.64 5.43 -8.05
CA HIS A 37 -13.15 5.95 -6.78
C HIS A 37 -13.68 5.17 -5.57
N LYS A 38 -13.89 3.86 -5.71
CA LYS A 38 -14.18 2.97 -4.59
C LYS A 38 -12.88 2.44 -4.02
N PHE A 39 -12.74 2.56 -2.71
CA PHE A 39 -11.63 1.98 -1.96
C PHE A 39 -11.62 0.46 -2.11
N ILE A 40 -10.49 -0.07 -2.58
CA ILE A 40 -10.28 -1.51 -2.82
C ILE A 40 -8.96 -2.03 -2.24
N THR A 41 -8.29 -1.28 -1.38
CA THR A 41 -7.22 -1.86 -0.56
C THR A 41 -7.82 -2.92 0.37
N PHE A 42 -7.24 -4.11 0.36
CA PHE A 42 -7.58 -5.15 1.33
C PHE A 42 -7.08 -4.74 2.72
N ILE A 43 -8.01 -4.58 3.65
CA ILE A 43 -7.71 -4.35 5.07
C ILE A 43 -8.07 -5.62 5.84
N PRO A 44 -7.10 -6.28 6.50
CA PRO A 44 -7.39 -7.47 7.29
C PRO A 44 -8.42 -7.18 8.41
N PRO A 45 -9.35 -8.10 8.72
CA PRO A 45 -10.43 -7.83 9.69
C PRO A 45 -9.96 -7.62 11.13
N ASN A 46 -8.70 -7.94 11.45
CA ASN A 46 -8.13 -7.90 12.80
C ASN A 46 -7.10 -6.77 12.99
N ILE A 47 -7.21 -5.66 12.23
CA ILE A 47 -6.35 -4.49 12.45
C ILE A 47 -6.69 -3.84 13.79
N PRO A 48 -5.70 -3.65 14.68
CA PRO A 48 -5.94 -2.94 15.94
C PRO A 48 -6.20 -1.46 15.65
N ASN A 49 -7.23 -0.89 16.30
CA ASN A 49 -7.62 0.52 16.22
C ASN A 49 -8.33 0.92 14.91
N LYS A 50 -7.89 2.02 14.26
CA LYS A 50 -8.51 2.59 13.06
C LYS A 50 -7.93 1.94 11.81
N PRO A 51 -8.76 1.55 10.82
CA PRO A 51 -8.29 0.98 9.55
C PRO A 51 -7.24 1.82 8.83
N SER A 52 -7.33 3.15 8.94
CA SER A 52 -6.37 4.08 8.35
C SER A 52 -4.93 3.91 8.83
N TYR A 53 -4.71 3.35 10.01
CA TYR A 53 -3.36 3.06 10.48
C TYR A 53 -2.70 1.89 9.74
N TYR A 54 -3.50 1.06 9.05
CA TYR A 54 -2.96 0.00 8.20
C TYR A 54 -2.32 0.54 6.93
N TYR A 55 -2.83 1.66 6.41
CA TYR A 55 -2.44 2.21 5.11
C TYR A 55 -1.79 3.60 5.18
N CYS A 56 -1.56 4.10 6.40
CA CYS A 56 -0.88 5.37 6.62
C CYS A 56 0.29 5.24 7.60
N SER A 57 1.43 5.81 7.23
CA SER A 57 2.70 5.80 7.97
C SER A 57 3.29 7.20 8.10
N GLY A 58 4.40 7.34 8.82
CA GLY A 58 5.25 8.53 8.66
C GLY A 58 5.79 8.59 7.23
N CYS A 59 5.96 9.79 6.68
CA CYS A 59 6.46 9.92 5.30
C CYS A 59 7.94 9.51 5.17
N ALA A 60 8.76 9.71 6.21
CA ALA A 60 10.18 9.36 6.19
C ALA A 60 10.49 7.85 6.19
N THR A 61 9.57 7.00 6.67
CA THR A 61 9.82 5.56 6.81
C THR A 61 8.53 4.76 7.05
N PHE A 62 8.54 3.48 6.68
CA PHE A 62 7.48 2.52 7.05
C PHE A 62 7.66 1.88 8.42
N ASN A 63 8.69 2.26 9.18
CA ASN A 63 8.94 1.67 10.50
C ASN A 63 7.72 1.79 11.42
N GLY A 64 7.33 0.69 12.04
CA GLY A 64 6.17 0.62 12.92
C GLY A 64 4.89 0.17 12.24
N MET A 65 4.86 0.00 10.91
CA MET A 65 3.66 -0.51 10.21
C MET A 65 3.33 -1.96 10.58
N GLU A 66 4.33 -2.74 10.97
CA GLU A 66 4.15 -4.10 11.48
C GLU A 66 3.27 -4.17 12.74
N ARG A 67 3.24 -3.10 13.56
CA ARG A 67 2.36 -3.00 14.74
C ARG A 67 0.88 -2.93 14.36
N PHE A 68 0.60 -2.52 13.12
CA PHE A 68 -0.71 -2.50 12.51
C PHE A 68 -0.94 -3.72 11.61
N ARG A 69 -0.10 -4.76 11.72
CA ARG A 69 -0.16 -6.00 10.93
C ARG A 69 0.04 -5.82 9.43
N ALA A 70 0.54 -4.67 8.97
CA ALA A 70 0.93 -4.52 7.58
C ALA A 70 2.16 -5.39 7.31
N ASP A 71 2.22 -5.99 6.12
CA ASP A 71 3.33 -6.84 5.72
C ASP A 71 4.52 -5.97 5.30
N LEU A 72 5.50 -5.84 6.20
CA LEU A 72 6.73 -5.09 6.00
C LEU A 72 7.92 -6.03 6.08
N ARG A 73 8.56 -6.30 4.93
CA ARG A 73 9.72 -7.19 4.82
C ARG A 73 10.84 -6.48 4.08
N ASN A 74 12.04 -6.43 4.67
CA ASN A 74 13.23 -5.77 4.10
C ASN A 74 12.99 -4.32 3.61
N GLY A 75 12.12 -3.57 4.30
CA GLY A 75 11.78 -2.19 3.93
C GLY A 75 10.76 -2.05 2.79
N ILE A 76 10.20 -3.16 2.30
CA ILE A 76 9.10 -3.19 1.34
C ILE A 76 7.79 -3.43 2.09
N LEU A 77 6.86 -2.48 1.95
CA LEU A 77 5.50 -2.60 2.45
C LEU A 77 4.61 -3.19 1.37
N THR A 78 3.86 -4.23 1.70
CA THR A 78 3.01 -4.97 0.76
C THR A 78 1.55 -4.73 1.08
N TYR A 79 0.82 -4.18 0.12
CA TYR A 79 -0.64 -4.16 0.12
C TYR A 79 -1.19 -5.05 -0.98
N GLN A 80 -2.50 -5.30 -0.88
CA GLN A 80 -3.23 -6.12 -1.83
C GLN A 80 -4.54 -5.42 -2.17
N THR A 81 -5.00 -5.55 -3.40
CA THR A 81 -6.38 -5.18 -3.76
C THR A 81 -7.38 -6.19 -3.19
N LEU A 82 -8.69 -5.94 -3.31
CA LEU A 82 -9.72 -6.90 -2.92
C LEU A 82 -9.78 -8.13 -3.85
N ASP A 83 -9.34 -7.99 -5.10
CA ASP A 83 -9.33 -9.01 -6.15
C ASP A 83 -8.30 -8.67 -7.27
N ASN A 84 -7.99 -9.62 -8.16
CA ASN A 84 -7.11 -9.44 -9.34
C ASN A 84 -7.87 -9.26 -10.67
N THR A 85 -9.10 -8.76 -10.62
CA THR A 85 -9.92 -8.53 -11.83
C THR A 85 -10.25 -7.07 -12.04
N THR A 86 -10.25 -6.31 -10.95
CA THR A 86 -10.58 -4.89 -10.92
C THR A 86 -9.34 -4.07 -11.27
N THR A 87 -9.42 -3.30 -12.35
CA THR A 87 -8.40 -2.30 -12.66
C THR A 87 -8.33 -1.27 -11.55
N TYR A 88 -7.11 -0.93 -11.11
CA TYR A 88 -6.92 -0.08 -9.94
C TYR A 88 -5.98 1.12 -10.19
N TRP A 89 -6.12 2.09 -9.29
CA TRP A 89 -5.30 3.28 -9.14
C TRP A 89 -4.72 3.30 -7.74
N VAL A 90 -3.42 3.58 -7.65
CA VAL A 90 -2.72 3.80 -6.38
C VAL A 90 -2.72 5.29 -6.11
N ASN A 91 -3.32 5.65 -4.98
CA ASN A 91 -3.36 6.99 -4.44
C ASN A 91 -2.28 7.12 -3.37
N PHE A 92 -1.55 8.24 -3.39
CA PHE A 92 -0.60 8.60 -2.35
C PHE A 92 -0.88 10.02 -1.88
N GLY A 93 -1.19 10.17 -0.59
CA GLY A 93 -1.54 11.45 0.02
C GLY A 93 -0.65 11.79 1.21
N THR A 94 -0.39 13.08 1.38
CA THR A 94 0.13 13.69 2.61
C THR A 94 -0.89 14.68 3.16
N ASP A 95 -0.52 15.46 4.19
CA ASP A 95 -1.41 16.45 4.80
C ASP A 95 -1.92 17.51 3.80
N TYR A 96 -1.12 17.89 2.80
CA TYR A 96 -1.48 18.96 1.83
C TYR A 96 -1.18 18.64 0.36
N ALA A 97 -0.68 17.44 0.06
CA ALA A 97 -0.40 17.03 -1.32
C ALA A 97 -0.95 15.63 -1.60
N TRP A 98 -1.21 15.36 -2.87
CA TRP A 98 -1.65 14.04 -3.30
C TRP A 98 -1.13 13.76 -4.72
N SER A 99 -0.90 12.50 -5.01
CA SER A 99 -0.64 11.98 -6.35
C SER A 99 -1.42 10.70 -6.57
N VAL A 100 -1.71 10.41 -7.83
CA VAL A 100 -2.38 9.17 -8.23
C VAL A 100 -1.72 8.65 -9.50
N LEU A 101 -1.47 7.34 -9.54
CA LEU A 101 -1.07 6.61 -10.74
C LEU A 101 -1.96 5.38 -10.86
N GLY A 102 -2.32 4.99 -12.09
CA GLY A 102 -3.25 3.88 -12.22
C GLY A 102 -3.62 3.48 -13.62
N GLY A 103 -4.68 2.68 -13.68
CA GLY A 103 -5.02 1.88 -14.85
C GLY A 103 -4.31 0.53 -14.84
N TYR A 104 -3.94 0.02 -13.66
CA TYR A 104 -3.20 -1.22 -13.51
C TYR A 104 -4.13 -2.44 -13.41
N ASN A 105 -3.70 -3.54 -14.00
CA ASN A 105 -4.34 -4.85 -13.97
C ASN A 105 -3.30 -5.97 -13.81
N LYS A 106 -2.28 -5.69 -13.00
CA LYS A 106 -1.12 -6.53 -12.70
C LYS A 106 -0.56 -6.07 -11.36
N ASP A 107 0.32 -6.88 -10.77
CA ASP A 107 1.09 -6.45 -9.59
C ASP A 107 2.00 -5.25 -9.94
N THR A 108 2.21 -4.37 -8.96
CA THR A 108 2.98 -3.14 -9.16
C THR A 108 3.94 -2.86 -8.02
N CYS A 109 4.99 -2.10 -8.32
CA CYS A 109 5.83 -1.49 -7.30
C CYS A 109 5.92 0.03 -7.48
N PHE A 110 5.98 0.75 -6.36
CA PHE A 110 6.25 2.17 -6.34
C PHE A 110 7.32 2.56 -5.33
N HIS A 111 8.10 3.57 -5.74
CA HIS A 111 8.89 4.38 -4.85
C HIS A 111 8.05 5.56 -4.37
N VAL A 112 7.89 5.68 -3.05
CA VAL A 112 7.12 6.77 -2.41
C VAL A 112 8.06 7.77 -1.74
N TYR A 113 7.83 9.05 -1.98
CA TYR A 113 8.52 10.15 -1.30
C TYR A 113 7.51 11.20 -0.85
N GLY A 114 7.45 11.44 0.47
CA GLY A 114 6.43 12.32 1.06
C GLY A 114 7.00 13.41 1.95
N THR A 115 6.44 14.62 1.87
CA THR A 115 6.59 15.68 2.88
C THR A 115 5.23 16.32 3.12
N GLU A 116 5.14 17.26 4.07
CA GLU A 116 3.92 18.02 4.35
C GLU A 116 3.25 18.54 3.06
N HIS A 117 4.03 19.02 2.08
CA HIS A 117 3.53 19.62 0.83
C HIS A 117 3.91 18.86 -0.44
N LYS A 118 4.35 17.61 -0.34
CA LYS A 118 4.78 16.83 -1.50
C LYS A 118 4.39 15.38 -1.37
N ALA A 119 3.76 14.83 -2.40
CA ALA A 119 3.38 13.42 -2.49
C ALA A 119 3.86 12.88 -3.83
N GLU A 120 5.03 12.25 -3.88
CA GLU A 120 5.57 11.62 -5.09
C GLU A 120 5.37 10.12 -5.06
N LEU A 121 4.67 9.63 -6.09
CA LEU A 121 4.48 8.22 -6.37
C LEU A 121 5.16 7.93 -7.71
N ASN A 122 6.21 7.10 -7.70
CA ASN A 122 6.98 6.78 -8.90
C ASN A 122 6.95 5.27 -9.15
N GLU A 123 6.45 4.84 -10.31
CA GLU A 123 6.42 3.42 -10.69
C GLU A 123 7.85 2.86 -10.83
N ALA A 124 8.05 1.65 -10.31
CA ALA A 124 9.27 0.87 -10.42
C ALA A 124 8.95 -0.55 -10.92
N PRO A 125 9.92 -1.28 -11.51
CA PRO A 125 9.71 -2.68 -11.87
C PRO A 125 9.29 -3.51 -10.65
N TYR A 126 8.25 -4.33 -10.81
CA TYR A 126 7.74 -5.16 -9.72
C TYR A 126 8.82 -6.09 -9.16
N GLU A 127 9.57 -6.72 -10.07
CA GLU A 127 10.63 -7.69 -9.76
C GLU A 127 11.77 -7.09 -8.94
N GLU A 128 12.00 -5.77 -9.04
CA GLU A 128 12.99 -5.09 -8.19
C GLU A 128 12.57 -5.16 -6.72
N CYS A 129 11.32 -4.80 -6.44
CA CYS A 129 10.79 -4.72 -5.09
C CYS A 129 10.52 -6.10 -4.51
N GLU A 130 10.02 -7.03 -5.32
CA GLU A 130 9.85 -8.44 -4.94
C GLU A 130 11.18 -9.03 -4.48
N LYS A 131 12.24 -8.85 -5.28
CA LYS A 131 13.58 -9.34 -4.92
C LYS A 131 14.06 -8.76 -3.59
N ILE A 132 13.84 -7.47 -3.33
CA ILE A 132 14.21 -6.85 -2.05
C ILE A 132 13.39 -7.44 -0.90
N ARG A 133 12.06 -7.53 -1.06
CA ARG A 133 11.12 -8.09 -0.08
C ARG A 133 11.52 -9.50 0.35
N ASP A 134 11.94 -10.32 -0.60
CA ASP A 134 12.16 -11.76 -0.41
C ASP A 134 13.65 -12.14 -0.17
N SER A 135 14.55 -11.15 -0.06
CA SER A 135 15.98 -11.34 0.25
C SER A 135 16.29 -11.72 1.70
#